data_AF-A0A8C4Z7U4-F1
#
_entry.id   AF-A0A8C4Z7U4-F1
#
_cell.length_a   1.000
_cell.length_b   1.000
_cell.length_c   1.000
_cell.angle_alpha   90.00
_cell.angle_beta   90.00
_cell.angle_gamma   90.00
#
_symmetry.space_group_name_H-M   'P 1'
#
loop_
_entity.id
_entity.type
_entity.pdbx_description
1 polymer ?
#
loop_
_entity_poly.entity_id
_entity_poly.type
_entity_poly.pdbx_seq_one_letter_code
_entity_poly.pdbx_strand_id
1 'polypeptide(L)'
;MKEQKVKELLSATSKSEELTAELGRLQQLSQQTAHELQQLRKEAQQNSLLGMEMADYERLVKELNIKVSQGESDITQLKAQIATHVQSEESFKQQTEDLKSQVRQREEKASKMKQLLVKTKKDLAEAKNQNASSMMLQASLKGELEKNQQQLECCKIEVSELMAERHRLQEQLRCATEQNLRTASSLQQRITNLQQECEVSKAELVSTTGDFESYKVRVHNVLKQQKNKATLQSDSEPVKLEREQLSSQVEQLRARLSESQQSLQGCAAELQQLQHEHDTLLERHNKMLQETVAKEAELRERLLSVQSENMSLRTEQAQAQAELQAQAEAQRLAFREQVRHLQDEQRSTVETLHAQLSRLEEQLFTLQSQSGKEDPAGFLEPRMSDLQRRNPDLSHGGPGSIDLQTTAREEGEGMETAETENPLQPHPPLPSLELLLGSPDPKQEPFVWTVEPTKQELSQQLTTAARSMEHMNSLLHETEATNAVLMEQVTLLKSELRRLERNLERDKSVSNMEYLKNVLLQFIFLNSGTERQALLPVIHTMLQLSPEEKSRLAAIAQGQPDVSGSRGAGWSSYLHSWSGIR
;
A
#
# COMPACT_ATOMS: atom_id res chain seq x y z
N MET A 1 -84.82 119.15 128.89
CA MET A 1 -84.53 117.73 129.19
C MET A 1 -85.60 116.77 128.62
N LYS A 2 -85.75 116.71 127.28
CA LYS A 2 -86.48 115.61 126.60
C LYS A 2 -85.85 115.25 125.24
N GLU A 3 -85.33 116.22 124.50
CA GLU A 3 -84.80 116.01 123.14
C GLU A 3 -83.51 115.17 123.07
N GLN A 4 -82.62 115.23 124.08
CA GLN A 4 -81.35 114.49 124.05
C GLN A 4 -81.53 112.96 123.93
N LYS A 5 -82.53 112.37 124.63
CA LYS A 5 -82.79 110.93 124.56
C LYS A 5 -83.27 110.43 123.19
N VAL A 6 -83.84 111.31 122.36
CA VAL A 6 -84.26 110.95 120.99
C VAL A 6 -83.05 110.81 120.07
N LYS A 7 -82.04 111.66 120.24
CA LYS A 7 -80.79 111.60 119.46
C LYS A 7 -79.97 110.35 119.78
N GLU A 8 -79.89 109.95 121.05
CA GLU A 8 -79.19 108.73 121.47
C GLU A 8 -79.84 107.48 120.86
N LEU A 9 -81.18 107.35 120.94
CA LEU A 9 -81.91 106.22 120.36
C LEU A 9 -81.69 106.08 118.85
N LEU A 10 -81.82 107.18 118.08
CA LEU A 10 -81.57 107.15 116.64
C LEU A 10 -80.13 106.72 116.28
N SER A 11 -79.14 107.14 117.08
CA SER A 11 -77.75 106.69 116.89
C SER A 11 -77.52 105.21 117.20
N ALA A 12 -78.31 104.63 118.10
CA ALA A 12 -78.28 103.21 118.41
C ALA A 12 -78.99 102.37 117.33
N THR A 13 -80.12 102.85 116.77
CA THR A 13 -80.79 102.19 115.64
C THR A 13 -79.89 102.17 114.42
N SER A 14 -79.30 103.32 114.05
CA SER A 14 -78.34 103.42 112.93
C SER A 14 -77.19 102.43 113.06
N LYS A 15 -76.59 102.31 114.25
CA LYS A 15 -75.51 101.33 114.50
C LYS A 15 -75.98 99.87 114.49
N SER A 16 -77.21 99.61 114.89
CA SER A 16 -77.79 98.27 114.78
C SER A 16 -78.03 97.88 113.32
N GLU A 17 -78.46 98.82 112.48
CA GLU A 17 -78.66 98.62 111.04
C GLU A 17 -77.31 98.44 110.32
N GLU A 18 -76.30 99.27 110.63
CA GLU A 18 -74.91 99.13 110.15
C GLU A 18 -74.32 97.76 110.51
N LEU A 19 -74.41 97.34 111.79
CA LEU A 19 -73.91 96.03 112.23
C LEU A 19 -74.69 94.86 111.60
N THR A 20 -75.99 95.03 111.32
CA THR A 20 -76.78 94.00 110.64
C THR A 20 -76.40 93.89 109.16
N ALA A 21 -76.13 95.02 108.49
CA ALA A 21 -75.63 95.05 107.12
C ALA A 21 -74.21 94.48 107.01
N GLU A 22 -73.33 94.79 107.97
CA GLU A 22 -71.96 94.27 108.00
C GLU A 22 -71.92 92.76 108.35
N LEU A 23 -72.78 92.29 109.26
CA LEU A 23 -72.99 90.86 109.51
C LEU A 23 -73.50 90.16 108.26
N GLY A 24 -74.48 90.74 107.55
CA GLY A 24 -74.97 90.22 106.27
C GLY A 24 -73.87 90.15 105.21
N ARG A 25 -73.00 91.17 105.13
CA ARG A 25 -71.85 91.20 104.21
C ARG A 25 -70.81 90.14 104.57
N LEU A 26 -70.52 89.94 105.86
CA LEU A 26 -69.63 88.88 106.36
C LEU A 26 -70.22 87.49 106.11
N GLN A 27 -71.52 87.30 106.28
CA GLN A 27 -72.21 86.04 106.02
C GLN A 27 -72.21 85.72 104.51
N GLN A 28 -72.44 86.72 103.65
CA GLN A 28 -72.34 86.58 102.20
C GLN A 28 -70.90 86.26 101.76
N LEU A 29 -69.89 86.94 102.32
CA LEU A 29 -68.48 86.67 102.04
C LEU A 29 -68.08 85.26 102.52
N SER A 30 -68.57 84.82 103.68
CA SER A 30 -68.35 83.46 104.19
C SER A 30 -68.99 82.39 103.29
N GLN A 31 -70.20 82.66 102.76
CA GLN A 31 -70.84 81.79 101.77
C GLN A 31 -70.09 81.74 100.44
N GLN A 32 -69.57 82.88 99.96
CA GLN A 32 -68.71 82.96 98.78
C GLN A 32 -67.43 82.14 98.97
N THR A 33 -66.70 82.38 100.07
CA THR A 33 -65.46 81.67 100.41
C THR A 33 -65.71 80.16 100.59
N ALA A 34 -66.84 79.77 101.18
CA ALA A 34 -67.22 78.36 101.31
C ALA A 34 -67.55 77.71 99.97
N HIS A 35 -68.16 78.45 99.03
CA HIS A 35 -68.43 77.98 97.67
C HIS A 35 -67.14 77.85 96.86
N GLU A 36 -66.24 78.84 96.93
CA GLU A 36 -64.90 78.81 96.35
C GLU A 36 -64.08 77.62 96.88
N LEU A 37 -64.08 77.39 98.20
CA LEU A 37 -63.42 76.22 98.80
C LEU A 37 -64.08 74.90 98.39
N GLN A 38 -65.39 74.87 98.13
CA GLN A 38 -66.06 73.69 97.60
C GLN A 38 -65.72 73.45 96.11
N GLN A 39 -65.57 74.51 95.33
CA GLN A 39 -65.13 74.46 93.94
C GLN A 39 -63.66 74.00 93.85
N LEU A 40 -62.74 74.64 94.57
CA LEU A 40 -61.33 74.26 94.66
C LEU A 40 -61.14 72.80 95.13
N ARG A 41 -62.03 72.29 96.01
CA ARG A 41 -62.03 70.86 96.38
C ARG A 41 -62.44 69.94 95.23
N LYS A 42 -63.44 70.32 94.42
CA LYS A 42 -63.84 69.57 93.22
C LYS A 42 -62.74 69.59 92.17
N GLU A 43 -62.14 70.76 91.93
CA GLU A 43 -61.03 70.95 90.99
C GLU A 43 -59.78 70.16 91.44
N ALA A 44 -59.46 70.14 92.74
CA ALA A 44 -58.39 69.29 93.28
C ALA A 44 -58.68 67.78 93.14
N GLN A 45 -59.94 67.35 93.34
CA GLN A 45 -60.35 65.97 93.10
C GLN A 45 -60.28 65.59 91.61
N GLN A 46 -60.71 66.48 90.71
CA GLN A 46 -60.62 66.31 89.26
C GLN A 46 -59.16 66.26 88.79
N ASN A 47 -58.29 67.15 89.28
CA ASN A 47 -56.86 67.14 88.99
C ASN A 47 -56.17 65.88 89.55
N SER A 48 -56.59 65.36 90.70
CA SER A 48 -56.08 64.09 91.24
C SER A 48 -56.54 62.87 90.44
N LEU A 49 -57.77 62.87 89.93
CA LEU A 49 -58.27 61.82 89.05
C LEU A 49 -57.54 61.85 87.70
N LEU A 50 -57.48 63.03 87.07
CA LEU A 50 -56.75 63.25 85.82
C LEU A 50 -55.26 62.90 85.95
N GLY A 51 -54.64 63.19 87.10
CA GLY A 51 -53.26 62.77 87.38
C GLY A 51 -53.07 61.26 87.47
N MET A 52 -54.06 60.52 87.98
CA MET A 52 -54.05 59.06 88.01
C MET A 52 -54.29 58.47 86.61
N GLU A 53 -55.28 59.00 85.88
CA GLU A 53 -55.57 58.63 84.49
C GLU A 53 -54.35 58.87 83.59
N MET A 54 -53.69 60.04 83.72
CA MET A 54 -52.43 60.34 83.02
C MET A 54 -51.29 59.39 83.39
N ALA A 55 -51.16 58.99 84.67
CA ALA A 55 -50.15 58.01 85.08
C ALA A 55 -50.42 56.60 84.51
N ASP A 56 -51.69 56.23 84.36
CA ASP A 56 -52.09 54.98 83.72
C ASP A 56 -51.90 55.02 82.19
N TYR A 57 -52.23 56.15 81.53
CA TYR A 57 -51.90 56.38 80.12
C TYR A 57 -50.38 56.40 79.88
N GLU A 58 -49.58 57.03 80.76
CA GLU A 58 -48.12 56.98 80.69
C GLU A 58 -47.59 55.55 80.80
N ARG A 59 -48.14 54.74 81.70
CA ARG A 59 -47.74 53.33 81.85
C ARG A 59 -48.09 52.53 80.60
N LEU A 60 -49.30 52.71 80.07
CA LEU A 60 -49.75 52.09 78.83
C LEU A 60 -48.86 52.51 77.64
N VAL A 61 -48.50 53.78 77.51
CA VAL A 61 -47.59 54.27 76.47
C VAL A 61 -46.18 53.69 76.63
N LYS A 62 -45.66 53.57 77.86
CA LYS A 62 -44.36 52.92 78.12
C LYS A 62 -44.40 51.44 77.75
N GLU A 63 -45.46 50.71 78.12
CA GLU A 63 -45.65 49.31 77.71
C GLU A 63 -45.83 49.13 76.19
N LEU A 64 -46.57 50.03 75.53
CA LEU A 64 -46.74 50.01 74.08
C LEU A 64 -45.41 50.32 73.37
N ASN A 65 -44.65 51.31 73.83
CA ASN A 65 -43.31 51.61 73.28
C ASN A 65 -42.34 50.42 73.46
N ILE A 66 -42.39 49.72 74.61
CA ILE A 66 -41.60 48.48 74.80
C ILE A 66 -42.05 47.42 73.78
N LYS A 67 -43.35 47.16 73.65
CA LYS A 67 -43.91 46.19 72.69
C LYS A 67 -43.57 46.55 71.23
N VAL A 68 -43.58 47.84 70.87
CA VAL A 68 -43.16 48.34 69.55
C VAL A 68 -41.67 48.10 69.35
N SER A 69 -40.81 48.52 70.29
CA SER A 69 -39.35 48.33 70.17
C SER A 69 -38.93 46.85 70.11
N GLN A 70 -39.63 45.95 70.81
CA GLN A 70 -39.44 44.51 70.68
C GLN A 70 -39.88 44.03 69.29
N GLY A 71 -41.06 44.44 68.81
CA GLY A 71 -41.53 44.11 67.47
C GLY A 71 -40.59 44.63 66.37
N GLU A 72 -40.02 45.82 66.52
CA GLU A 72 -38.99 46.38 65.63
C GLU A 72 -37.71 45.53 65.66
N SER A 73 -37.23 45.16 66.86
CA SER A 73 -36.10 44.23 67.04
C SER A 73 -36.35 42.90 66.32
N ASP A 74 -37.49 42.25 66.59
CA ASP A 74 -37.88 40.98 65.99
C ASP A 74 -37.98 41.09 64.46
N ILE A 75 -38.54 42.20 63.94
CA ILE A 75 -38.58 42.50 62.50
C ILE A 75 -37.17 42.67 61.92
N THR A 76 -36.23 43.31 62.61
CA THR A 76 -34.84 43.41 62.12
C THR A 76 -34.13 42.05 62.14
N GLN A 77 -34.35 41.22 63.16
CA GLN A 77 -33.80 39.87 63.22
C GLN A 77 -34.35 38.98 62.11
N LEU A 78 -35.67 39.00 61.88
CA LEU A 78 -36.30 38.25 60.79
C LEU A 78 -35.82 38.74 59.41
N LYS A 79 -35.66 40.06 59.20
CA LYS A 79 -35.06 40.62 57.98
C LYS A 79 -33.62 40.13 57.75
N ALA A 80 -32.80 40.09 58.81
CA ALA A 80 -31.44 39.58 58.72
C ALA A 80 -31.42 38.07 58.39
N GLN A 81 -32.27 37.27 59.01
CA GLN A 81 -32.42 35.84 58.70
C GLN A 81 -32.86 35.63 57.25
N ILE A 82 -33.88 36.35 56.77
CA ILE A 82 -34.32 36.32 55.37
C ILE A 82 -33.17 36.67 54.42
N ALA A 83 -32.39 37.72 54.70
CA ALA A 83 -31.23 38.07 53.88
C ALA A 83 -30.19 36.95 53.82
N THR A 84 -29.84 36.30 54.95
CA THR A 84 -28.92 35.15 54.94
C THR A 84 -29.48 33.94 54.20
N HIS A 85 -30.78 33.69 54.28
CA HIS A 85 -31.43 32.61 53.54
C HIS A 85 -31.43 32.88 52.03
N VAL A 86 -31.76 34.10 51.58
CA VAL A 86 -31.68 34.51 50.16
C VAL A 86 -30.27 34.35 49.63
N GLN A 87 -29.25 34.84 50.34
CA GLN A 87 -27.84 34.67 49.95
C GLN A 87 -27.44 33.19 49.86
N SER A 88 -27.93 32.33 50.77
CA SER A 88 -27.69 30.89 50.70
C SER A 88 -28.38 30.26 49.48
N GLU A 89 -29.62 30.66 49.17
CA GLU A 89 -30.39 30.18 48.02
C GLU A 89 -29.74 30.58 46.69
N GLU A 90 -29.21 31.81 46.59
CA GLU A 90 -28.41 32.27 45.45
C GLU A 90 -27.13 31.44 45.29
N SER A 91 -26.43 31.14 46.39
CA SER A 91 -25.22 30.29 46.34
C SER A 91 -25.53 28.86 45.88
N PHE A 92 -26.65 28.27 46.31
CA PHE A 92 -27.09 26.95 45.87
C PHE A 92 -27.60 26.97 44.42
N LYS A 93 -28.23 28.06 43.95
CA LYS A 93 -28.59 28.25 42.53
C LYS A 93 -27.34 28.27 41.64
N GLN A 94 -26.30 29.01 42.03
CA GLN A 94 -25.04 29.05 41.27
C GLN A 94 -24.38 27.67 41.21
N GLN A 95 -24.19 27.01 42.37
CA GLN A 95 -23.66 25.63 42.42
C GLN A 95 -24.47 24.65 41.57
N THR A 96 -25.79 24.82 41.52
CA THR A 96 -26.69 23.99 40.70
C THR A 96 -26.48 24.21 39.20
N GLU A 97 -26.28 25.44 38.72
CA GLU A 97 -26.00 25.69 37.29
C GLU A 97 -24.55 25.30 36.92
N ASP A 98 -23.59 25.52 37.82
CA ASP A 98 -22.21 25.04 37.65
C ASP A 98 -22.19 23.51 37.46
N LEU A 99 -22.90 22.76 38.31
CA LEU A 99 -23.03 21.31 38.21
C LEU A 99 -23.75 20.88 36.92
N LYS A 100 -24.84 21.55 36.50
CA LYS A 100 -25.48 21.29 35.20
C LYS A 100 -24.50 21.50 34.04
N SER A 101 -23.68 22.57 34.07
CA SER A 101 -22.70 22.85 33.03
C SER A 101 -21.65 21.73 32.93
N GLN A 102 -21.18 21.22 34.08
CA GLN A 102 -20.25 20.09 34.14
C GLN A 102 -20.88 18.78 33.64
N VAL A 103 -22.17 18.54 33.93
CA VAL A 103 -22.92 17.39 33.40
C VAL A 103 -23.00 17.48 31.87
N ARG A 104 -23.48 18.60 31.30
CA ARG A 104 -23.54 18.80 29.83
C ARG A 104 -22.18 18.57 29.16
N GLN A 105 -21.10 19.13 29.72
CA GLN A 105 -19.74 18.91 29.21
C GLN A 105 -19.28 17.44 29.27
N ARG A 106 -19.66 16.70 30.32
CA ARG A 106 -19.33 15.27 30.44
C ARG A 106 -20.16 14.42 29.48
N GLU A 107 -21.43 14.76 29.26
CA GLU A 107 -22.32 14.12 28.28
C GLU A 107 -21.81 14.33 26.85
N GLU A 108 -21.40 15.55 26.49
CA GLU A 108 -20.72 15.83 25.21
C GLU A 108 -19.46 14.99 25.03
N LYS A 109 -18.57 14.96 26.04
CA LYS A 109 -17.32 14.20 26.00
C LYS A 109 -17.59 12.69 25.87
N ALA A 110 -18.61 12.18 26.56
CA ALA A 110 -19.07 10.79 26.44
C ALA A 110 -19.69 10.50 25.06
N SER A 111 -20.43 11.44 24.47
CA SER A 111 -20.99 11.32 23.11
C SER A 111 -19.89 11.27 22.06
N LYS A 112 -18.93 12.20 22.10
CA LYS A 112 -17.75 12.25 21.22
C LYS A 112 -16.90 10.97 21.35
N MET A 113 -16.73 10.45 22.57
CA MET A 113 -16.05 9.17 22.81
C MET A 113 -16.83 7.96 22.24
N LYS A 114 -18.16 7.92 22.40
CA LYS A 114 -19.01 6.88 21.79
C LYS A 114 -18.93 6.89 20.27
N GLN A 115 -18.99 8.08 19.64
CA GLN A 115 -18.85 8.24 18.20
C GLN A 115 -17.47 7.74 17.69
N LEU A 116 -16.39 8.12 18.37
CA LEU A 116 -15.05 7.64 18.05
C LEU A 116 -14.94 6.11 18.18
N LEU A 117 -15.49 5.52 19.25
CA LEU A 117 -15.49 4.08 19.48
C LEU A 117 -16.33 3.30 18.47
N VAL A 118 -17.44 3.88 17.98
CA VAL A 118 -18.22 3.31 16.87
C VAL A 118 -17.43 3.38 15.57
N LYS A 119 -16.76 4.51 15.29
CA LYS A 119 -15.91 4.65 14.10
C LYS A 119 -14.77 3.63 14.11
N THR A 120 -13.95 3.57 15.16
CA THR A 120 -12.82 2.63 15.24
C THR A 120 -13.27 1.16 15.21
N LYS A 121 -14.48 0.84 15.67
CA LYS A 121 -15.07 -0.50 15.47
C LYS A 121 -15.45 -0.79 14.02
N LYS A 122 -15.96 0.19 13.26
CA LYS A 122 -16.20 0.05 11.82
C LYS A 122 -14.87 -0.11 11.08
N ASP A 123 -13.93 0.79 11.32
CA ASP A 123 -12.61 0.79 10.67
C ASP A 123 -11.87 -0.54 10.93
N LEU A 124 -11.94 -1.08 12.15
CA LEU A 124 -11.39 -2.41 12.50
C LEU A 124 -12.10 -3.59 11.82
N ALA A 125 -13.42 -3.51 11.59
CA ALA A 125 -14.15 -4.54 10.85
C ALA A 125 -13.81 -4.48 9.35
N GLU A 126 -13.67 -3.28 8.80
CA GLU A 126 -13.28 -3.04 7.41
C GLU A 126 -11.86 -3.56 7.14
N ALA A 127 -10.89 -3.23 8.00
CA ALA A 127 -9.53 -3.75 7.93
C ALA A 127 -9.46 -5.28 8.07
N LYS A 128 -10.31 -5.90 8.91
CA LYS A 128 -10.40 -7.38 9.00
C LYS A 128 -10.93 -8.01 7.71
N ASN A 129 -11.92 -7.40 7.07
CA ASN A 129 -12.46 -7.88 5.80
C ASN A 129 -11.41 -7.75 4.67
N GLN A 130 -10.69 -6.63 4.62
CA GLN A 130 -9.57 -6.41 3.68
C GLN A 130 -8.42 -7.41 3.89
N ASN A 131 -8.07 -7.72 5.14
CA ASN A 131 -7.08 -8.75 5.45
C ASN A 131 -7.56 -10.14 5.00
N ALA A 132 -8.84 -10.46 5.20
CA ALA A 132 -9.42 -11.73 4.76
C ALA A 132 -9.43 -11.88 3.23
N SER A 133 -9.80 -10.84 2.47
CA SER A 133 -9.73 -10.88 1.00
C SER A 133 -8.28 -10.97 0.51
N SER A 134 -7.35 -10.27 1.15
CA SER A 134 -5.91 -10.35 0.84
C SER A 134 -5.35 -11.76 1.06
N MET A 135 -5.74 -12.43 2.16
CA MET A 135 -5.35 -13.83 2.42
C MET A 135 -5.94 -14.80 1.38
N MET A 136 -7.18 -14.59 0.92
CA MET A 136 -7.77 -15.42 -0.14
C MET A 136 -7.05 -15.21 -1.49
N LEU A 137 -6.73 -13.96 -1.85
CA LEU A 137 -5.95 -13.66 -3.04
C LEU A 137 -4.54 -14.26 -2.98
N GLN A 138 -3.86 -14.16 -1.83
CA GLN A 138 -2.55 -14.78 -1.62
C GLN A 138 -2.60 -16.31 -1.76
N ALA A 139 -3.67 -16.96 -1.28
CA ALA A 139 -3.87 -18.39 -1.46
C ALA A 139 -4.09 -18.77 -2.94
N SER A 140 -4.89 -17.99 -3.69
CA SER A 140 -5.11 -18.21 -5.13
C SER A 140 -3.81 -18.08 -5.93
N LEU A 141 -3.08 -16.96 -5.73
CA LEU A 141 -1.81 -16.69 -6.40
C LEU A 141 -0.75 -17.76 -6.08
N LYS A 142 -0.75 -18.32 -4.87
CA LYS A 142 0.12 -19.46 -4.53
C LYS A 142 -0.27 -20.74 -5.26
N GLY A 143 -1.57 -21.04 -5.39
CA GLY A 143 -2.06 -22.17 -6.18
C GLY A 143 -1.75 -22.03 -7.69
N GLU A 144 -1.85 -20.82 -8.23
CA GLU A 144 -1.45 -20.52 -9.62
C GLU A 144 0.06 -20.65 -9.81
N LEU A 145 0.88 -20.18 -8.86
CA LEU A 145 2.33 -20.37 -8.88
C LEU A 145 2.73 -21.85 -8.85
N GLU A 146 2.12 -22.65 -7.97
CA GLU A 146 2.35 -24.10 -7.88
C GLU A 146 1.93 -24.82 -9.17
N LYS A 147 0.79 -24.45 -9.77
CA LYS A 147 0.33 -24.96 -11.07
C LYS A 147 1.31 -24.62 -12.20
N ASN A 148 1.78 -23.38 -12.26
CA ASN A 148 2.75 -22.94 -13.27
C ASN A 148 4.11 -23.62 -13.08
N GLN A 149 4.53 -23.86 -11.84
CA GLN A 149 5.75 -24.62 -11.52
C GLN A 149 5.62 -26.09 -11.95
N GLN A 150 4.47 -26.74 -11.72
CA GLN A 150 4.21 -28.11 -12.21
C GLN A 150 4.24 -28.17 -13.75
N GLN A 151 3.64 -27.19 -14.44
CA GLN A 151 3.70 -27.10 -15.91
C GLN A 151 5.14 -26.94 -16.41
N LEU A 152 5.96 -26.11 -15.74
CA LEU A 152 7.38 -25.94 -16.08
C LEU A 152 8.18 -27.24 -15.93
N GLU A 153 7.95 -28.03 -14.87
CA GLU A 153 8.61 -29.35 -14.73
C GLU A 153 8.13 -30.36 -15.79
N CYS A 154 6.85 -30.35 -16.17
CA CYS A 154 6.36 -31.17 -17.29
C CYS A 154 7.07 -30.81 -18.61
N CYS A 155 7.21 -29.52 -18.94
CA CYS A 155 7.92 -29.08 -20.15
C CYS A 155 9.43 -29.40 -20.10
N LYS A 156 10.07 -29.37 -18.92
CA LYS A 156 11.47 -29.83 -18.76
C LYS A 156 11.63 -31.32 -19.04
N ILE A 157 10.67 -32.14 -18.65
CA ILE A 157 10.65 -33.59 -18.96
C ILE A 157 10.49 -33.80 -20.47
N GLU A 158 9.50 -33.16 -21.10
CA GLU A 158 9.27 -33.22 -22.54
C GLU A 158 10.51 -32.79 -23.36
N VAL A 159 11.15 -31.67 -22.99
CA VAL A 159 12.41 -31.23 -23.61
C VAL A 159 13.53 -32.27 -23.43
N SER A 160 13.59 -32.95 -22.29
CA SER A 160 14.59 -34.00 -22.03
C SER A 160 14.34 -35.26 -22.87
N GLU A 161 13.07 -35.65 -23.07
CA GLU A 161 12.66 -36.76 -23.93
C GLU A 161 12.96 -36.46 -25.41
N LEU A 162 12.60 -35.26 -25.90
CA LEU A 162 12.91 -34.80 -27.26
C LEU A 162 14.43 -34.71 -27.50
N MET A 163 15.21 -34.28 -26.51
CA MET A 163 16.69 -34.28 -26.59
C MET A 163 17.24 -35.71 -26.68
N ALA A 164 16.71 -36.66 -25.92
CA ALA A 164 17.11 -38.06 -25.97
C ALA A 164 16.75 -38.72 -27.32
N GLU A 165 15.55 -38.48 -27.85
CA GLU A 165 15.17 -38.96 -29.18
C GLU A 165 16.02 -38.34 -30.29
N ARG A 166 16.29 -37.02 -30.24
CA ARG A 166 17.21 -36.37 -31.19
C ARG A 166 18.58 -37.04 -31.20
N HIS A 167 19.14 -37.36 -30.03
CA HIS A 167 20.42 -38.09 -29.95
C HIS A 167 20.33 -39.52 -30.48
N ARG A 168 19.22 -40.23 -30.23
CA ARG A 168 18.95 -41.57 -30.81
C ARG A 168 18.93 -41.54 -32.34
N LEU A 169 18.19 -40.59 -32.93
CA LEU A 169 18.06 -40.42 -34.38
C LEU A 169 19.39 -39.98 -35.02
N GLN A 170 20.13 -39.08 -34.36
CA GLN A 170 21.45 -38.64 -34.81
C GLN A 170 22.47 -39.79 -34.85
N GLU A 171 22.45 -40.67 -33.84
CA GLU A 171 23.33 -41.85 -33.79
C GLU A 171 22.92 -42.93 -34.81
N GLN A 172 21.61 -43.15 -35.02
CA GLN A 172 21.12 -44.02 -36.10
C GLN A 172 21.57 -43.52 -37.48
N LEU A 173 21.46 -42.21 -37.73
CA LEU A 173 21.94 -41.58 -38.96
C LEU A 173 23.45 -41.71 -39.14
N ARG A 174 24.24 -41.57 -38.06
CA ARG A 174 25.70 -41.78 -38.07
C ARG A 174 26.04 -43.23 -38.46
N CYS A 175 25.44 -44.20 -37.79
CA CYS A 175 25.66 -45.63 -38.07
C CYS A 175 25.27 -46.00 -39.51
N ALA A 176 24.12 -45.53 -39.99
CA ALA A 176 23.69 -45.75 -41.38
C ALA A 176 24.66 -45.10 -42.39
N THR A 177 25.16 -43.90 -42.10
CA THR A 177 26.14 -43.19 -42.96
C THR A 177 27.47 -43.94 -43.01
N GLU A 178 27.97 -44.42 -41.87
CA GLU A 178 29.19 -45.24 -41.82
C GLU A 178 29.02 -46.58 -42.54
N GLN A 179 27.86 -47.24 -42.40
CA GLN A 179 27.57 -48.49 -43.10
C GLN A 179 27.53 -48.27 -44.62
N ASN A 180 26.86 -47.20 -45.08
CA ASN A 180 26.80 -46.81 -46.49
C ASN A 180 28.18 -46.43 -47.07
N LEU A 181 29.04 -45.79 -46.28
CA LEU A 181 30.43 -45.49 -46.69
C LEU A 181 31.26 -46.78 -46.85
N ARG A 182 31.09 -47.75 -45.94
CA ARG A 182 31.77 -49.06 -46.01
C ARG A 182 31.28 -49.90 -47.20
N THR A 183 29.97 -49.92 -47.49
CA THR A 183 29.44 -50.63 -48.67
C THR A 183 29.85 -49.95 -49.97
N ALA A 184 29.83 -48.62 -50.05
CA ALA A 184 30.33 -47.87 -51.20
C ALA A 184 31.81 -48.16 -51.47
N SER A 185 32.67 -48.16 -50.43
CA SER A 185 34.08 -48.50 -50.57
C SER A 185 34.31 -49.95 -51.04
N SER A 186 33.51 -50.90 -50.58
CA SER A 186 33.57 -52.31 -51.00
C SER A 186 33.14 -52.49 -52.46
N LEU A 187 32.06 -51.83 -52.88
CA LEU A 187 31.61 -51.81 -54.27
C LEU A 187 32.66 -51.15 -55.18
N GLN A 188 33.28 -50.04 -54.75
CA GLN A 188 34.35 -49.38 -55.49
C GLN A 188 35.57 -50.29 -55.69
N GLN A 189 36.01 -51.02 -54.65
CA GLN A 189 37.08 -52.02 -54.76
C GLN A 189 36.71 -53.15 -55.73
N ARG A 190 35.45 -53.63 -55.69
CA ARG A 190 34.98 -54.67 -56.62
C ARG A 190 34.92 -54.17 -58.07
N ILE A 191 34.57 -52.90 -58.29
CA ILE A 191 34.64 -52.25 -59.61
C ILE A 191 36.08 -52.19 -60.12
N THR A 192 37.05 -51.78 -59.29
CA THR A 192 38.46 -51.74 -59.72
C THR A 192 39.03 -53.13 -60.01
N ASN A 193 38.64 -54.16 -59.25
CA ASN A 193 39.07 -55.54 -59.52
C ASN A 193 38.50 -56.04 -60.85
N LEU A 194 37.19 -55.85 -61.09
CA LEU A 194 36.55 -56.23 -62.37
C LEU A 194 37.11 -55.44 -63.57
N GLN A 195 37.56 -54.21 -63.37
CA GLN A 195 38.27 -53.43 -64.39
C GLN A 195 39.63 -54.06 -64.72
N GLN A 196 40.42 -54.43 -63.71
CA GLN A 196 41.71 -55.11 -63.87
C GLN A 196 41.56 -56.49 -64.53
N GLU A 197 40.60 -57.30 -64.08
CA GLU A 197 40.26 -58.59 -64.71
C GLU A 197 39.90 -58.40 -66.19
N CYS A 198 39.08 -57.38 -66.50
CA CYS A 198 38.70 -57.07 -67.88
C CYS A 198 39.89 -56.58 -68.74
N GLU A 199 40.87 -55.89 -68.16
CA GLU A 199 42.11 -55.49 -68.85
C GLU A 199 43.05 -56.70 -69.08
N VAL A 200 43.19 -57.59 -68.10
CA VAL A 200 43.94 -58.84 -68.24
C VAL A 200 43.32 -59.72 -69.32
N SER A 201 42.01 -59.98 -69.28
CA SER A 201 41.33 -60.77 -70.32
C SER A 201 41.40 -60.13 -71.72
N LYS A 202 41.46 -58.80 -71.84
CA LYS A 202 41.73 -58.13 -73.12
C LYS A 202 43.17 -58.37 -73.60
N ALA A 203 44.16 -58.30 -72.70
CA ALA A 203 45.55 -58.59 -73.04
C ALA A 203 45.74 -60.06 -73.46
N GLU A 204 45.12 -61.00 -72.74
CA GLU A 204 45.08 -62.43 -73.10
C GLU A 204 44.37 -62.67 -74.44
N LEU A 205 43.26 -61.98 -74.71
CA LEU A 205 42.57 -62.05 -76.00
C LEU A 205 43.45 -61.52 -77.15
N VAL A 206 44.19 -60.43 -76.95
CA VAL A 206 45.13 -59.90 -77.94
C VAL A 206 46.29 -60.86 -78.16
N SER A 207 46.87 -61.44 -77.11
CA SER A 207 47.95 -62.43 -77.21
C SER A 207 47.48 -63.68 -77.96
N THR A 208 46.38 -64.28 -77.51
CA THR A 208 45.82 -65.50 -78.13
C THR A 208 45.33 -65.26 -79.56
N THR A 209 44.88 -64.05 -79.91
CA THR A 209 44.60 -63.67 -81.30
C THR A 209 45.90 -63.62 -82.12
N GLY A 210 46.98 -63.04 -81.60
CA GLY A 210 48.30 -63.04 -82.23
C GLY A 210 48.88 -64.45 -82.41
N ASP A 211 48.73 -65.31 -81.40
CA ASP A 211 49.07 -66.73 -81.46
C ASP A 211 48.21 -67.48 -82.47
N PHE A 212 46.92 -67.12 -82.61
CA PHE A 212 46.00 -67.71 -83.58
C PHE A 212 46.27 -67.25 -85.02
N GLU A 213 46.64 -65.99 -85.26
CA GLU A 213 47.16 -65.56 -86.57
C GLU A 213 48.44 -66.32 -86.92
N SER A 214 49.38 -66.39 -85.98
CA SER A 214 50.62 -67.16 -86.11
C SER A 214 50.37 -68.66 -86.29
N TYR A 215 49.30 -69.19 -85.69
CA TYR A 215 48.84 -70.56 -85.88
C TYR A 215 48.14 -70.76 -87.22
N LYS A 216 47.33 -69.81 -87.73
CA LYS A 216 46.79 -69.86 -89.09
C LYS A 216 47.88 -69.86 -90.15
N VAL A 217 48.96 -69.09 -89.95
CA VAL A 217 50.16 -69.16 -90.83
C VAL A 217 50.84 -70.53 -90.73
N ARG A 218 51.04 -71.08 -89.51
CA ARG A 218 51.59 -72.44 -89.33
C ARG A 218 50.69 -73.52 -89.95
N VAL A 219 49.37 -73.45 -89.76
CA VAL A 219 48.39 -74.38 -90.33
C VAL A 219 48.26 -74.22 -91.83
N HIS A 220 48.35 -73.03 -92.41
CA HIS A 220 48.38 -72.90 -93.87
C HIS A 220 49.62 -73.61 -94.47
N ASN A 221 50.75 -73.62 -93.75
CA ASN A 221 51.92 -74.42 -94.10
C ASN A 221 51.78 -75.92 -93.77
N VAL A 222 51.11 -76.28 -92.68
CA VAL A 222 50.97 -77.68 -92.21
C VAL A 222 49.81 -78.42 -92.87
N LEU A 223 48.69 -77.79 -93.20
CA LEU A 223 47.57 -78.40 -93.94
C LEU A 223 47.96 -78.65 -95.42
N LYS A 224 48.91 -77.85 -95.94
CA LYS A 224 49.66 -78.11 -97.18
C LYS A 224 50.54 -79.38 -97.10
N GLN A 225 50.86 -79.86 -95.90
CA GLN A 225 51.56 -81.13 -95.62
C GLN A 225 50.62 -82.26 -95.15
N GLN A 226 49.52 -81.92 -94.46
CA GLN A 226 48.56 -82.82 -93.80
C GLN A 226 47.29 -83.07 -94.62
N LYS A 227 47.34 -82.90 -95.94
CA LYS A 227 46.39 -83.54 -96.86
C LYS A 227 46.41 -85.09 -96.75
N ASN A 228 47.38 -85.65 -96.03
CA ASN A 228 47.49 -87.06 -95.68
C ASN A 228 47.00 -87.36 -94.24
N LYS A 229 45.94 -88.17 -94.15
CA LYS A 229 45.64 -89.14 -93.06
C LYS A 229 45.03 -88.66 -91.71
N ALA A 230 43.79 -88.22 -91.78
CA ALA A 230 42.60 -88.75 -91.06
C ALA A 230 42.76 -89.70 -89.81
N THR A 231 42.18 -89.28 -88.67
CA THR A 231 40.93 -89.84 -88.06
C THR A 231 40.92 -90.98 -86.99
N LEU A 232 40.16 -90.76 -85.89
CA LEU A 232 39.57 -91.69 -84.86
C LEU A 232 40.56 -92.50 -83.98
N GLN A 233 40.22 -93.15 -82.83
CA GLN A 233 38.98 -93.42 -82.03
C GLN A 233 39.40 -93.54 -80.52
N SER A 234 38.65 -93.90 -79.46
CA SER A 234 37.27 -94.39 -79.18
C SER A 234 36.88 -94.22 -77.70
N ASP A 235 35.60 -94.00 -77.35
CA ASP A 235 35.07 -94.01 -75.97
C ASP A 235 34.85 -95.42 -75.37
N SER A 236 35.03 -95.56 -74.04
CA SER A 236 34.36 -96.62 -73.25
C SER A 236 34.38 -96.38 -71.72
N GLU A 237 35.52 -95.98 -71.14
CA GLU A 237 35.63 -95.73 -69.69
C GLU A 237 34.89 -94.49 -69.12
N PRO A 238 34.60 -93.39 -69.84
CA PRO A 238 34.00 -92.21 -69.18
C PRO A 238 32.62 -92.49 -68.56
N VAL A 239 31.86 -93.44 -69.12
CA VAL A 239 30.48 -93.76 -68.69
C VAL A 239 30.39 -94.28 -67.24
N LYS A 240 31.46 -94.90 -66.72
CA LYS A 240 31.51 -95.30 -65.29
C LYS A 240 31.76 -94.10 -64.39
N LEU A 241 32.75 -93.28 -64.75
CA LEU A 241 33.11 -92.05 -64.05
C LEU A 241 31.91 -91.08 -64.01
N GLU A 242 31.22 -90.95 -65.15
CA GLU A 242 29.99 -90.18 -65.32
C GLU A 242 28.89 -90.67 -64.38
N ARG A 243 28.71 -91.99 -64.20
CA ARG A 243 27.71 -92.53 -63.27
C ARG A 243 28.04 -92.20 -61.81
N GLU A 244 29.30 -92.27 -61.39
CA GLU A 244 29.71 -91.88 -60.02
C GLU A 244 29.61 -90.36 -59.83
N GLN A 245 29.98 -89.56 -60.83
CA GLN A 245 29.80 -88.11 -60.85
C GLN A 245 28.33 -87.73 -60.70
N LEU A 246 27.42 -88.33 -61.48
CA LEU A 246 25.97 -88.13 -61.37
C LEU A 246 25.43 -88.53 -59.99
N SER A 247 25.93 -89.63 -59.39
CA SER A 247 25.57 -90.01 -58.02
C SER A 247 26.01 -88.94 -57.01
N SER A 248 27.24 -88.43 -57.13
CA SER A 248 27.74 -87.37 -56.25
C SER A 248 27.00 -86.04 -56.42
N GLN A 249 26.55 -85.71 -57.63
CA GLN A 249 25.69 -84.55 -57.89
C GLN A 249 24.32 -84.71 -57.24
N VAL A 250 23.70 -85.89 -57.30
CA VAL A 250 22.43 -86.17 -56.61
C VAL A 250 22.57 -86.02 -55.09
N GLU A 251 23.68 -86.47 -54.51
CA GLU A 251 23.98 -86.30 -53.08
C GLU A 251 24.15 -84.80 -52.71
N GLN A 252 24.91 -84.04 -53.51
CA GLN A 252 25.08 -82.59 -53.33
C GLN A 252 23.77 -81.81 -53.50
N LEU A 253 22.92 -82.20 -54.45
CA LEU A 253 21.61 -81.60 -54.66
C LEU A 253 20.66 -81.88 -53.50
N ARG A 254 20.72 -83.07 -52.88
CA ARG A 254 19.98 -83.37 -51.64
C ARG A 254 20.46 -82.53 -50.47
N ALA A 255 21.78 -82.38 -50.30
CA ALA A 255 22.35 -81.53 -49.26
C ALA A 255 21.89 -80.07 -49.40
N ARG A 256 22.01 -79.50 -50.61
CA ARG A 256 21.54 -78.13 -50.93
C ARG A 256 20.02 -77.97 -50.76
N LEU A 257 19.23 -78.99 -51.07
CA LEU A 257 17.78 -78.96 -50.84
C LEU A 257 17.45 -78.90 -49.34
N SER A 258 18.15 -79.70 -48.52
CA SER A 258 18.00 -79.68 -47.05
C SER A 258 18.44 -78.33 -46.45
N GLU A 259 19.56 -77.80 -46.90
CA GLU A 259 20.08 -76.47 -46.51
C GLU A 259 19.09 -75.35 -46.90
N SER A 260 18.56 -75.39 -48.12
CA SER A 260 17.54 -74.45 -48.60
C SER A 260 16.22 -74.57 -47.84
N GLN A 261 15.81 -75.78 -47.42
CA GLN A 261 14.62 -75.98 -46.59
C GLN A 261 14.82 -75.41 -45.17
N GLN A 262 15.99 -75.64 -44.57
CA GLN A 262 16.32 -75.10 -43.25
C GLN A 262 16.44 -73.56 -43.29
N SER A 263 17.03 -73.00 -44.34
CA SER A 263 17.07 -71.55 -44.57
C SER A 263 15.68 -70.95 -44.77
N LEU A 264 14.80 -71.60 -45.55
CA LEU A 264 13.40 -71.17 -45.73
C LEU A 264 12.64 -71.18 -44.39
N GLN A 265 12.87 -72.20 -43.56
CA GLN A 265 12.23 -72.32 -42.25
C GLN A 265 12.73 -71.25 -41.25
N GLY A 266 14.02 -70.87 -41.33
CA GLY A 266 14.57 -69.72 -40.61
C GLY A 266 13.91 -68.40 -41.03
N CYS A 267 13.91 -68.10 -42.34
CA CYS A 267 13.26 -66.90 -42.88
C CYS A 267 11.76 -66.81 -42.54
N ALA A 268 11.05 -67.94 -42.47
CA ALA A 268 9.66 -67.99 -42.06
C ALA A 268 9.45 -67.64 -40.57
N ALA A 269 10.35 -68.10 -39.69
CA ALA A 269 10.32 -67.77 -38.26
C ALA A 269 10.68 -66.29 -38.03
N GLU A 270 11.70 -65.77 -38.71
CA GLU A 270 12.08 -64.35 -38.69
C GLU A 270 10.92 -63.46 -39.15
N LEU A 271 10.22 -63.84 -40.23
CA LEU A 271 9.07 -63.09 -40.73
C LEU A 271 7.89 -63.11 -39.73
N GLN A 272 7.62 -64.24 -39.06
CA GLN A 272 6.62 -64.33 -38.00
C GLN A 272 6.98 -63.46 -36.77
N GLN A 273 8.25 -63.43 -36.37
CA GLN A 273 8.72 -62.54 -35.30
C GLN A 273 8.54 -61.07 -35.71
N LEU A 274 8.94 -60.70 -36.93
CA LEU A 274 8.83 -59.33 -37.43
C LEU A 274 7.36 -58.86 -37.54
N GLN A 275 6.43 -59.75 -37.90
CA GLN A 275 4.99 -59.45 -37.84
C GLN A 275 4.53 -59.20 -36.40
N HIS A 276 4.91 -60.04 -35.43
CA HIS A 276 4.55 -59.82 -34.03
C HIS A 276 5.14 -58.51 -33.46
N GLU A 277 6.39 -58.19 -33.80
CA GLU A 277 7.01 -56.91 -33.43
C GLU A 277 6.26 -55.73 -34.05
N HIS A 278 5.85 -55.82 -35.32
CA HIS A 278 5.04 -54.82 -36.02
C HIS A 278 3.67 -54.62 -35.35
N ASP A 279 2.95 -55.70 -35.06
CA ASP A 279 1.63 -55.64 -34.41
C ASP A 279 1.72 -54.99 -33.03
N THR A 280 2.68 -55.40 -32.19
CA THR A 280 2.87 -54.78 -30.86
C THR A 280 3.37 -53.33 -30.96
N LEU A 281 4.00 -52.91 -32.06
CA LEU A 281 4.38 -51.51 -32.29
C LEU A 281 3.15 -50.68 -32.71
N LEU A 282 2.27 -51.24 -33.56
CA LEU A 282 0.98 -50.63 -33.91
C LEU A 282 0.09 -50.46 -32.69
N GLU A 283 -0.01 -51.46 -31.80
CA GLU A 283 -0.78 -51.34 -30.55
C GLU A 283 -0.26 -50.19 -29.67
N ARG A 284 1.07 -50.12 -29.47
CA ARG A 284 1.71 -49.02 -28.70
C ARG A 284 1.47 -47.65 -29.35
N HIS A 285 1.57 -47.55 -30.67
CA HIS A 285 1.32 -46.31 -31.40
C HIS A 285 -0.14 -45.86 -31.29
N ASN A 286 -1.09 -46.76 -31.51
CA ASN A 286 -2.52 -46.47 -31.36
C ASN A 286 -2.87 -46.04 -29.93
N LYS A 287 -2.29 -46.68 -28.91
CA LYS A 287 -2.48 -46.29 -27.51
C LYS A 287 -1.92 -44.89 -27.23
N MET A 288 -0.69 -44.60 -27.66
CA MET A 288 -0.08 -43.27 -27.50
C MET A 288 -0.87 -42.17 -28.24
N LEU A 289 -1.41 -42.48 -29.42
CA LEU A 289 -2.29 -41.58 -30.17
C LEU A 289 -3.60 -41.29 -29.40
N GLN A 290 -4.23 -42.32 -28.83
CA GLN A 290 -5.44 -42.17 -27.99
C GLN A 290 -5.16 -41.32 -26.73
N GLU A 291 -4.05 -41.59 -26.02
CA GLU A 291 -3.64 -40.79 -24.86
C GLU A 291 -3.34 -39.33 -25.23
N THR A 292 -2.76 -39.08 -26.40
CA THR A 292 -2.48 -37.73 -26.92
C THR A 292 -3.77 -36.98 -27.24
N VAL A 293 -4.71 -37.61 -27.95
CA VAL A 293 -6.03 -37.03 -28.27
C VAL A 293 -6.85 -36.76 -27.01
N ALA A 294 -6.79 -37.65 -26.00
CA ALA A 294 -7.46 -37.45 -24.72
C ALA A 294 -6.91 -36.23 -23.96
N LYS A 295 -5.57 -36.10 -23.85
CA LYS A 295 -4.92 -34.92 -23.26
C LYS A 295 -5.25 -33.63 -24.02
N GLU A 296 -5.29 -33.69 -25.35
CA GLU A 296 -5.63 -32.54 -26.20
C GLU A 296 -7.08 -32.08 -25.97
N ALA A 297 -8.02 -33.01 -25.78
CA ALA A 297 -9.40 -32.70 -25.42
C ALA A 297 -9.51 -32.09 -24.01
N GLU A 298 -8.83 -32.67 -23.01
CA GLU A 298 -8.78 -32.17 -21.62
C GLU A 298 -8.20 -30.73 -21.55
N LEU A 299 -7.17 -30.44 -22.35
CA LEU A 299 -6.60 -29.10 -22.45
C LEU A 299 -7.54 -28.10 -23.16
N ARG A 300 -8.30 -28.53 -24.19
CA ARG A 300 -9.33 -27.69 -24.81
C ARG A 300 -10.47 -27.36 -23.85
N GLU A 301 -10.94 -28.33 -23.06
CA GLU A 301 -11.99 -28.12 -22.06
C GLU A 301 -11.53 -27.14 -20.97
N ARG A 302 -10.31 -27.32 -20.43
CA ARG A 302 -9.70 -26.38 -19.48
C ARG A 302 -9.57 -24.96 -20.05
N LEU A 303 -9.17 -24.82 -21.32
CA LEU A 303 -9.06 -23.52 -21.99
C LEU A 303 -10.43 -22.83 -22.07
N LEU A 304 -11.50 -23.57 -22.40
CA LEU A 304 -12.87 -23.03 -22.47
C LEU A 304 -13.41 -22.64 -21.09
N SER A 305 -13.12 -23.42 -20.04
CA SER A 305 -13.47 -23.05 -18.65
C SER A 305 -12.81 -21.73 -18.26
N VAL A 306 -11.48 -21.64 -18.37
CA VAL A 306 -10.70 -20.44 -18.04
C VAL A 306 -11.11 -19.23 -18.89
N GLN A 307 -11.49 -19.42 -20.16
CA GLN A 307 -12.05 -18.35 -20.99
C GLN A 307 -13.41 -17.87 -20.50
N SER A 308 -14.31 -18.77 -20.09
CA SER A 308 -15.63 -18.38 -19.57
C SER A 308 -15.53 -17.69 -18.21
N GLU A 309 -14.65 -18.17 -17.32
CA GLU A 309 -14.31 -17.53 -16.04
C GLU A 309 -13.68 -16.13 -16.24
N ASN A 310 -12.77 -15.98 -17.21
CA ASN A 310 -12.23 -14.66 -17.57
C ASN A 310 -13.30 -13.70 -18.08
N MET A 311 -14.30 -14.20 -18.83
CA MET A 311 -15.40 -13.38 -19.31
C MET A 311 -16.37 -12.98 -18.19
N SER A 312 -16.69 -13.87 -17.24
CA SER A 312 -17.53 -13.51 -16.09
C SER A 312 -16.83 -12.48 -15.19
N LEU A 313 -15.55 -12.71 -14.83
CA LEU A 313 -14.75 -11.77 -14.03
C LEU A 313 -14.62 -10.39 -14.70
N ARG A 314 -14.47 -10.33 -16.03
CA ARG A 314 -14.49 -9.06 -16.78
C ARG A 314 -15.85 -8.36 -16.71
N THR A 315 -16.96 -9.10 -16.77
CA THR A 315 -18.30 -8.49 -16.61
C THR A 315 -18.57 -8.02 -15.18
N GLU A 316 -18.11 -8.76 -14.16
CA GLU A 316 -18.21 -8.36 -12.75
C GLU A 316 -17.36 -7.11 -12.47
N GLN A 317 -16.11 -7.07 -12.98
CA GLN A 317 -15.24 -5.89 -12.90
C GLN A 317 -15.88 -4.66 -13.55
N ALA A 318 -16.47 -4.81 -14.75
CA ALA A 318 -17.14 -3.73 -15.45
C ALA A 318 -18.40 -3.23 -14.71
N GLN A 319 -19.15 -4.13 -14.09
CA GLN A 319 -20.31 -3.78 -13.25
C GLN A 319 -19.88 -3.01 -11.99
N ALA A 320 -18.89 -3.53 -11.24
CA ALA A 320 -18.37 -2.86 -10.05
C ALA A 320 -17.76 -1.48 -10.37
N GLN A 321 -17.10 -1.33 -11.52
CA GLN A 321 -16.60 -0.03 -12.00
C GLN A 321 -17.74 0.94 -12.32
N ALA A 322 -18.81 0.48 -12.97
CA ALA A 322 -19.98 1.29 -13.28
C ALA A 322 -20.75 1.72 -12.01
N GLU A 323 -20.89 0.83 -11.02
CA GLU A 323 -21.49 1.15 -9.71
C GLU A 323 -20.67 2.20 -8.95
N LEU A 324 -19.34 2.03 -8.89
CA LEU A 324 -18.44 2.97 -8.23
C LEU A 324 -18.45 4.34 -8.93
N GLN A 325 -18.49 4.37 -10.26
CA GLN A 325 -18.63 5.61 -11.02
C GLN A 325 -19.97 6.29 -10.74
N ALA A 326 -21.09 5.56 -10.78
CA ALA A 326 -22.41 6.09 -10.47
C ALA A 326 -22.49 6.63 -9.03
N GLN A 327 -21.84 5.97 -8.06
CA GLN A 327 -21.75 6.45 -6.69
C GLN A 327 -20.93 7.76 -6.59
N ALA A 328 -19.80 7.86 -7.30
CA ALA A 328 -18.98 9.07 -7.34
C ALA A 328 -19.71 10.24 -8.03
N GLU A 329 -20.48 9.98 -9.08
CA GLU A 329 -21.33 10.97 -9.75
C GLU A 329 -22.48 11.44 -8.85
N ALA A 330 -23.17 10.53 -8.16
CA ALA A 330 -24.21 10.87 -7.19
C ALA A 330 -23.66 11.74 -6.03
N GLN A 331 -22.48 11.42 -5.50
CA GLN A 331 -21.82 12.26 -4.48
C GLN A 331 -21.46 13.65 -5.03
N ARG A 332 -20.92 13.74 -6.26
CA ARG A 332 -20.61 15.02 -6.93
C ARG A 332 -21.87 15.87 -7.16
N LEU A 333 -23.00 15.26 -7.47
CA LEU A 333 -24.29 15.95 -7.60
C LEU A 333 -24.79 16.46 -6.25
N ALA A 334 -24.79 15.62 -5.21
CA ALA A 334 -25.21 16.02 -3.86
C ALA A 334 -24.37 17.20 -3.31
N PHE A 335 -23.04 17.19 -3.51
CA PHE A 335 -22.19 18.32 -3.13
C PHE A 335 -22.48 19.59 -3.95
N ARG A 336 -22.77 19.48 -5.25
CA ARG A 336 -23.19 20.62 -6.08
C ARG A 336 -24.51 21.22 -5.61
N GLU A 337 -25.49 20.39 -5.27
CA GLU A 337 -26.78 20.83 -4.73
C GLU A 337 -26.62 21.50 -3.37
N GLN A 338 -25.79 20.96 -2.47
CA GLN A 338 -25.48 21.57 -1.19
C GLN A 338 -24.79 22.93 -1.33
N VAL A 339 -23.82 23.07 -2.25
CA VAL A 339 -23.19 24.36 -2.56
C VAL A 339 -24.20 25.35 -3.12
N ARG A 340 -25.12 24.91 -3.99
CA ARG A 340 -26.17 25.78 -4.53
C ARG A 340 -27.16 26.23 -3.46
N HIS A 341 -27.55 25.35 -2.54
CA HIS A 341 -28.41 25.69 -1.40
C HIS A 341 -27.78 26.78 -0.53
N LEU A 342 -26.50 26.63 -0.19
CA LEU A 342 -25.76 27.63 0.58
C LEU A 342 -25.63 28.97 -0.16
N GLN A 343 -25.50 28.96 -1.50
CA GLN A 343 -25.52 30.17 -2.33
C GLN A 343 -26.90 30.83 -2.38
N ASP A 344 -27.98 30.05 -2.48
CA ASP A 344 -29.36 30.52 -2.45
C ASP A 344 -29.73 31.12 -1.06
N GLU A 345 -29.24 30.52 0.04
CA GLU A 345 -29.35 31.07 1.41
C GLU A 345 -28.53 32.34 1.60
N GLN A 346 -27.29 32.39 1.13
CA GLN A 346 -26.45 33.60 1.18
C GLN A 346 -27.09 34.74 0.38
N ARG A 347 -27.64 34.45 -0.80
CA ARG A 347 -28.43 35.41 -1.59
C ARG A 347 -29.61 35.95 -0.77
N SER A 348 -30.43 35.06 -0.19
CA SER A 348 -31.61 35.45 0.59
C SER A 348 -31.26 36.29 1.84
N THR A 349 -30.17 35.97 2.53
CA THR A 349 -29.68 36.77 3.67
C THR A 349 -29.14 38.15 3.24
N VAL A 350 -28.46 38.25 2.09
CA VAL A 350 -28.05 39.54 1.52
C VAL A 350 -29.26 40.37 1.07
N GLU A 351 -30.23 39.77 0.38
CA GLU A 351 -31.45 40.45 -0.08
C GLU A 351 -32.30 40.96 1.09
N THR A 352 -32.41 40.20 2.18
CA THR A 352 -33.12 40.62 3.40
C THR A 352 -32.37 41.68 4.22
N LEU A 353 -31.03 41.61 4.32
CA LEU A 353 -30.22 42.66 4.93
C LEU A 353 -30.27 43.97 4.12
N HIS A 354 -30.23 43.88 2.80
CA HIS A 354 -30.38 45.05 1.92
C HIS A 354 -31.75 45.72 2.11
N ALA A 355 -32.84 44.93 2.17
CA ALA A 355 -34.17 45.44 2.47
C ALA A 355 -34.33 46.03 3.88
N GLN A 356 -33.51 45.62 4.86
CA GLN A 356 -33.45 46.25 6.18
C GLN A 356 -32.68 47.59 6.12
N LEU A 357 -31.55 47.63 5.40
CA LEU A 357 -30.77 48.87 5.20
C LEU A 357 -31.62 49.94 4.51
N SER A 358 -32.31 49.62 3.40
CA SER A 358 -33.18 50.58 2.71
C SER A 358 -34.28 51.15 3.62
N ARG A 359 -34.87 50.35 4.51
CA ARG A 359 -35.85 50.83 5.49
C ARG A 359 -35.24 51.74 6.55
N LEU A 360 -34.00 51.49 6.96
CA LEU A 360 -33.27 52.37 7.88
C LEU A 360 -32.85 53.67 7.19
N GLU A 361 -32.48 53.62 5.91
CA GLU A 361 -32.20 54.79 5.07
C GLU A 361 -33.47 55.66 4.88
N GLU A 362 -34.63 55.04 4.61
CA GLU A 362 -35.93 55.72 4.58
C GLU A 362 -36.30 56.36 5.93
N GLN A 363 -36.03 55.67 7.05
CA GLN A 363 -36.27 56.20 8.40
C GLN A 363 -35.32 57.36 8.74
N LEU A 364 -34.04 57.27 8.40
CA LEU A 364 -33.08 58.37 8.58
C LEU A 364 -33.45 59.57 7.70
N PHE A 365 -33.81 59.35 6.44
CA PHE A 365 -34.25 60.40 5.52
C PHE A 365 -35.52 61.10 6.02
N THR A 366 -36.52 60.34 6.51
CA THR A 366 -37.75 60.93 7.06
C THR A 366 -37.53 61.65 8.39
N LEU A 367 -36.62 61.19 9.26
CA LEU A 367 -36.22 61.91 10.48
C LEU A 367 -35.45 63.19 10.14
N GLN A 368 -34.52 63.15 9.19
CA GLN A 368 -33.75 64.31 8.73
C GLN A 368 -34.64 65.34 8.01
N SER A 369 -35.67 64.89 7.29
CA SER A 369 -36.72 65.75 6.74
C SER A 369 -37.66 66.35 7.79
N GLN A 370 -37.74 65.76 9.00
CA GLN A 370 -38.54 66.27 10.11
C GLN A 370 -37.75 67.23 11.02
N SER A 371 -36.44 67.06 11.15
CA SER A 371 -35.57 68.00 11.87
C SER A 371 -35.16 69.25 11.06
N GLY A 372 -35.35 69.23 9.73
CA GLY A 372 -35.04 70.34 8.82
C GLY A 372 -35.97 71.57 8.91
N LYS A 373 -36.23 72.09 10.11
CA LYS A 373 -37.02 73.33 10.36
C LYS A 373 -36.48 74.21 11.50
N GLU A 374 -35.18 74.49 11.48
CA GLU A 374 -34.61 75.72 12.05
C GLU A 374 -33.40 76.16 11.19
N ASP A 375 -33.07 77.45 11.22
CA ASP A 375 -32.43 78.18 10.10
C ASP A 375 -30.86 78.13 10.05
N PRO A 376 -30.22 78.50 8.92
CA PRO A 376 -28.85 78.09 8.61
C PRO A 376 -27.73 79.10 8.96
N ALA A 377 -26.59 78.59 9.47
CA ALA A 377 -25.23 79.09 9.19
C ALA A 377 -24.15 78.17 9.81
N GLY A 378 -23.02 77.93 9.13
CA GLY A 378 -21.84 77.31 9.75
C GLY A 378 -20.91 76.51 8.82
N PHE A 379 -19.73 77.08 8.55
CA PHE A 379 -18.56 76.49 7.87
C PHE A 379 -18.16 75.10 8.43
N LEU A 380 -17.54 74.19 7.67
CA LEU A 380 -16.23 74.35 6.99
C LEU A 380 -16.06 73.54 5.67
N GLU A 381 -14.99 73.88 4.95
CA GLU A 381 -14.52 73.29 3.68
C GLU A 381 -13.89 71.87 3.87
N PRO A 382 -13.69 71.05 2.81
CA PRO A 382 -12.57 71.28 1.91
C PRO A 382 -12.79 71.03 0.40
N ARG A 383 -12.18 71.94 -0.38
CA ARG A 383 -11.65 71.91 -1.74
C ARG A 383 -11.49 70.58 -2.50
N MET A 384 -11.64 70.69 -3.83
CA MET A 384 -11.54 69.63 -4.83
C MET A 384 -10.15 68.97 -4.95
N SER A 385 -10.14 67.75 -5.51
CA SER A 385 -9.12 67.28 -6.46
C SER A 385 -9.75 66.32 -7.47
N ASP A 386 -9.28 66.36 -8.72
CA ASP A 386 -9.88 65.73 -9.90
C ASP A 386 -9.60 64.21 -10.04
N LEU A 387 -10.00 63.67 -11.21
CA LEU A 387 -9.64 62.38 -11.83
C LEU A 387 -10.53 61.18 -11.41
N GLN A 388 -11.13 60.37 -12.32
CA GLN A 388 -11.22 60.44 -13.79
C GLN A 388 -12.26 59.43 -14.37
N ARG A 389 -13.10 59.85 -15.36
CA ARG A 389 -13.96 59.04 -16.30
C ARG A 389 -14.87 57.93 -15.69
N ARG A 390 -16.20 57.91 -15.81
CA ARG A 390 -17.14 58.00 -16.96
C ARG A 390 -17.17 56.76 -17.91
N ASN A 391 -18.31 56.06 -17.87
CA ASN A 391 -18.90 55.01 -18.75
C ASN A 391 -18.86 55.35 -20.28
N PRO A 392 -19.19 54.45 -21.25
CA PRO A 392 -19.95 53.17 -21.14
C PRO A 392 -19.44 52.00 -22.03
N ASP A 393 -20.30 51.01 -22.28
CA ASP A 393 -20.13 49.84 -23.17
C ASP A 393 -19.73 50.15 -24.63
N LEU A 394 -19.05 49.19 -25.30
CA LEU A 394 -19.64 48.40 -26.42
C LEU A 394 -18.68 47.39 -27.10
N SER A 395 -19.24 46.21 -27.42
CA SER A 395 -18.98 45.30 -28.56
C SER A 395 -17.56 45.04 -29.16
N HIS A 396 -17.21 43.75 -29.19
CA HIS A 396 -16.65 42.99 -30.35
C HIS A 396 -15.56 43.61 -31.26
N GLY A 397 -14.37 43.00 -31.29
CA GLY A 397 -13.43 43.10 -32.42
C GLY A 397 -11.98 42.70 -32.09
N GLY A 398 -11.45 41.67 -32.77
CA GLY A 398 -10.00 41.41 -32.88
C GLY A 398 -9.39 42.11 -34.12
N PRO A 399 -8.21 41.71 -34.66
CA PRO A 399 -7.38 40.54 -34.30
C PRO A 399 -5.88 40.87 -34.07
N GLY A 400 -5.04 39.87 -33.78
CA GLY A 400 -3.56 40.04 -33.86
C GLY A 400 -2.68 38.93 -33.24
N SER A 401 -2.35 37.89 -34.01
CA SER A 401 -1.41 36.78 -33.73
C SER A 401 -1.74 35.85 -32.54
N ILE A 402 -1.95 34.53 -32.63
CA ILE A 402 -1.38 33.42 -33.45
C ILE A 402 0.03 33.03 -32.99
N ASP A 403 0.39 31.77 -32.73
CA ASP A 403 -0.35 30.50 -32.46
C ASP A 403 0.69 29.43 -31.99
N LEU A 404 0.29 28.16 -31.86
CA LEU A 404 1.02 26.90 -31.70
C LEU A 404 1.31 26.41 -30.26
N GLN A 405 1.04 25.14 -29.93
CA GLN A 405 0.03 24.24 -30.49
C GLN A 405 -0.28 23.05 -29.55
N THR A 406 -1.41 22.40 -29.81
CA THR A 406 -1.83 21.13 -29.22
C THR A 406 -0.91 19.96 -29.52
N THR A 407 -0.66 19.09 -28.53
CA THR A 407 -0.59 17.63 -28.76
C THR A 407 -1.24 16.89 -27.59
N ALA A 408 -2.17 15.98 -27.88
CA ALA A 408 -2.43 14.86 -26.98
C ALA A 408 -1.28 13.84 -27.11
N ARG A 409 -1.02 13.07 -26.05
CA ARG A 409 -0.23 11.85 -26.12
C ARG A 409 -0.74 10.83 -25.10
N GLU A 410 -0.61 9.58 -25.48
CA GLU A 410 -0.99 8.39 -24.73
C GLU A 410 0.27 7.52 -24.54
N GLU A 411 0.15 6.48 -23.71
CA GLU A 411 1.14 5.42 -23.45
C GLU A 411 2.48 5.80 -22.77
N GLY A 412 2.78 5.05 -21.72
CA GLY A 412 4.06 4.33 -21.67
C GLY A 412 5.21 4.93 -20.87
N GLU A 413 5.69 4.14 -19.91
CA GLU A 413 7.10 3.93 -19.52
C GLU A 413 7.95 5.16 -19.10
N GLY A 414 8.53 5.10 -17.89
CA GLY A 414 9.34 6.20 -17.35
C GLY A 414 9.74 6.00 -15.88
N MET A 415 10.43 4.90 -15.57
CA MET A 415 10.97 4.65 -14.22
C MET A 415 12.32 5.38 -14.08
N GLU A 416 12.29 6.65 -13.65
CA GLU A 416 13.52 7.36 -13.30
C GLU A 416 13.36 8.32 -12.10
N THR A 417 14.29 8.17 -11.16
CA THR A 417 14.31 8.87 -9.87
C THR A 417 14.94 10.26 -10.02
N ALA A 418 14.11 11.30 -10.01
CA ALA A 418 14.57 12.68 -9.85
C ALA A 418 14.39 13.13 -8.40
N GLU A 419 15.50 13.31 -7.67
CA GLU A 419 15.50 13.84 -6.31
C GLU A 419 14.97 15.28 -6.32
N THR A 420 13.68 15.44 -6.00
CA THR A 420 13.05 16.77 -5.91
C THR A 420 13.34 17.35 -4.52
N GLU A 421 14.51 17.97 -4.38
CA GLU A 421 14.82 18.81 -3.21
C GLU A 421 13.74 19.89 -3.06
N ASN A 422 12.93 19.76 -2.02
CA ASN A 422 11.84 20.70 -1.75
C ASN A 422 12.44 22.05 -1.30
N PRO A 423 12.24 23.17 -2.03
CA PRO A 423 12.87 24.43 -1.70
C PRO A 423 12.45 24.93 -0.31
N LEU A 424 13.46 25.16 0.52
CA LEU A 424 13.35 25.45 1.96
C LEU A 424 12.33 26.55 2.27
N GLN A 425 11.45 26.28 3.25
CA GLN A 425 10.75 27.36 3.94
C GLN A 425 11.78 28.22 4.71
N PRO A 426 11.62 29.55 4.75
CA PRO A 426 12.57 30.44 5.40
C PRO A 426 12.46 30.32 6.93
N HIS A 427 13.28 29.44 7.53
CA HIS A 427 13.52 29.46 8.96
C HIS A 427 14.20 30.79 9.36
N PRO A 428 13.83 31.41 10.49
CA PRO A 428 14.57 32.56 11.02
C PRO A 428 16.00 32.13 11.41
N PRO A 429 17.01 33.00 11.24
CA PRO A 429 18.38 32.65 11.56
C PRO A 429 18.55 32.39 13.07
N LEU A 430 19.23 31.29 13.41
CA LEU A 430 19.59 30.99 14.79
C LEU A 430 20.56 32.06 15.32
N PRO A 431 20.40 32.53 16.57
CA PRO A 431 21.29 33.53 17.16
C PRO A 431 22.69 32.95 17.40
N SER A 432 23.71 33.81 17.29
CA SER A 432 25.10 33.42 17.60
C SER A 432 25.30 33.18 19.10
N LEU A 433 26.28 32.35 19.44
CA LEU A 433 26.60 31.99 20.82
C LEU A 433 26.89 33.21 21.71
N GLU A 434 27.50 34.26 21.15
CA GLU A 434 27.81 35.52 21.83
C GLU A 434 26.55 36.31 22.21
N LEU A 435 25.47 36.23 21.40
CA LEU A 435 24.19 36.86 21.73
C LEU A 435 23.48 36.13 22.88
N LEU A 436 23.63 34.79 22.94
CA LEU A 436 23.05 33.96 24.01
C LEU A 436 23.76 34.15 25.36
N LEU A 437 25.06 34.45 25.34
CA LEU A 437 25.87 34.73 26.53
C LEU A 437 25.75 36.19 27.02
N GLY A 438 25.03 37.05 26.29
CA GLY A 438 24.86 38.47 26.58
C GLY A 438 23.51 38.86 27.22
N SER A 439 22.65 37.91 27.60
CA SER A 439 21.32 38.25 28.16
C SER A 439 21.41 38.88 29.57
N PRO A 440 20.60 39.91 29.89
CA PRO A 440 20.53 40.48 31.24
C PRO A 440 20.05 39.48 32.33
N ASP A 441 20.30 39.83 33.61
CA ASP A 441 19.85 39.09 34.81
C ASP A 441 18.31 38.87 34.77
N PRO A 442 17.80 37.63 34.93
CA PRO A 442 16.38 37.29 34.77
C PRO A 442 15.51 37.79 35.94
N LYS A 443 15.38 39.11 36.05
CA LYS A 443 14.51 39.84 37.00
C LYS A 443 13.72 40.99 36.38
N GLN A 444 13.91 41.27 35.09
CA GLN A 444 13.24 42.38 34.38
C GLN A 444 12.83 42.00 32.94
N GLU A 445 11.99 40.97 32.81
CA GLU A 445 11.11 40.83 31.63
C GLU A 445 9.64 40.81 32.07
N PRO A 446 8.71 41.39 31.30
CA PRO A 446 7.29 41.23 31.55
C PRO A 446 6.90 39.77 31.31
N PHE A 447 6.18 39.17 32.26
CA PHE A 447 5.74 37.77 32.17
C PHE A 447 4.79 37.56 30.98
N VAL A 448 5.34 37.15 29.84
CA VAL A 448 4.57 36.75 28.67
C VAL A 448 3.92 35.40 29.00
N TRP A 449 2.59 35.39 29.12
CA TRP A 449 1.81 34.17 29.19
C TRP A 449 1.87 33.43 27.85
N THR A 450 2.94 32.67 27.62
CA THR A 450 2.89 31.52 26.71
C THR A 450 1.84 30.57 27.28
N VAL A 451 0.65 30.57 26.69
CA VAL A 451 -0.45 29.68 27.09
C VAL A 451 0.08 28.25 27.13
N GLU A 452 0.03 27.60 28.29
CA GLU A 452 0.47 26.20 28.40
C GLU A 452 -0.36 25.37 27.40
N PRO A 453 0.29 24.66 26.45
CA PRO A 453 -0.44 23.92 25.43
C PRO A 453 -1.33 22.89 26.11
N THR A 454 -2.62 22.95 25.82
CA THR A 454 -3.64 22.20 26.55
C THR A 454 -3.30 20.71 26.49
N LYS A 455 -3.58 19.96 27.56
CA LYS A 455 -3.35 18.49 27.60
C LYS A 455 -3.92 17.75 26.37
N GLN A 456 -4.99 18.27 25.77
CA GLN A 456 -5.56 17.76 24.53
C GLN A 456 -4.71 18.09 23.29
N GLU A 457 -4.18 19.30 23.18
CA GLU A 457 -3.28 19.74 22.10
C GLU A 457 -1.95 18.99 22.15
N LEU A 458 -1.36 18.85 23.36
CA LEU A 458 -0.19 17.99 23.58
C LEU A 458 -0.45 16.54 23.17
N SER A 459 -1.64 15.99 23.46
CA SER A 459 -1.99 14.63 23.03
C SER A 459 -2.22 14.50 21.51
N GLN A 460 -2.71 15.55 20.85
CA GLN A 460 -2.85 15.61 19.39
C GLN A 460 -1.50 15.76 18.70
N GLN A 461 -0.59 16.60 19.24
CA GLN A 461 0.79 16.69 18.78
C GLN A 461 1.52 15.36 18.97
N LEU A 462 1.44 14.73 20.15
CA LEU A 462 2.06 13.43 20.41
C LEU A 462 1.53 12.32 19.50
N THR A 463 0.21 12.21 19.29
CA THR A 463 -0.37 11.21 18.37
C THR A 463 -0.10 11.51 16.90
N THR A 464 0.22 12.76 16.53
CA THR A 464 0.62 13.12 15.17
C THR A 464 2.11 12.83 14.95
N ALA A 465 2.97 13.22 15.92
CA ALA A 465 4.38 12.89 15.95
C ALA A 465 4.63 11.37 15.94
N ALA A 466 3.87 10.60 16.72
CA ALA A 466 3.93 9.14 16.73
C ALA A 466 3.59 8.54 15.35
N ARG A 467 2.52 9.01 14.69
CA ARG A 467 2.14 8.55 13.34
C ARG A 467 3.16 8.96 12.27
N SER A 468 3.74 10.16 12.36
CA SER A 468 4.84 10.55 11.45
C SER A 468 6.10 9.73 11.71
N MET A 469 6.42 9.38 12.95
CA MET A 469 7.56 8.52 13.30
C MET A 469 7.34 7.09 12.79
N GLU A 470 6.13 6.54 12.94
CA GLU A 470 5.73 5.23 12.41
C GLU A 470 5.83 5.20 10.87
N HIS A 471 5.35 6.24 10.19
CA HIS A 471 5.46 6.37 8.74
C HIS A 471 6.93 6.52 8.27
N MET A 472 7.72 7.38 8.92
CA MET A 472 9.15 7.52 8.63
C MET A 472 9.92 6.21 8.88
N ASN A 473 9.56 5.44 9.92
CA ASN A 473 10.20 4.16 10.21
C ASN A 473 9.80 3.07 9.20
N SER A 474 8.55 3.10 8.69
CA SER A 474 8.12 2.23 7.59
C SER A 474 8.87 2.55 6.29
N LEU A 475 8.97 3.85 5.94
CA LEU A 475 9.77 4.30 4.79
C LEU A 475 11.25 3.94 4.95
N LEU A 476 11.82 4.11 6.15
CA LEU A 476 13.19 3.74 6.45
C LEU A 476 13.42 2.24 6.19
N HIS A 477 12.59 1.36 6.72
CA HIS A 477 12.71 -0.09 6.45
C HIS A 477 12.50 -0.46 4.97
N GLU A 478 11.65 0.25 4.24
CA GLU A 478 11.50 0.09 2.78
C GLU A 478 12.77 0.54 2.02
N THR A 479 13.39 1.64 2.43
CA THR A 479 14.69 2.08 1.88
C THR A 479 15.84 1.16 2.28
N GLU A 480 15.84 0.58 3.48
CA GLU A 480 16.84 -0.42 3.92
C GLU A 480 16.72 -1.71 3.09
N ALA A 481 15.49 -2.21 2.88
CA ALA A 481 15.24 -3.41 2.10
C ALA A 481 15.60 -3.24 0.62
N THR A 482 15.20 -2.13 0.00
CA THR A 482 15.56 -1.83 -1.40
C THR A 482 17.06 -1.60 -1.57
N ASN A 483 17.72 -0.92 -0.62
CA ASN A 483 19.18 -0.74 -0.63
C ASN A 483 19.92 -2.08 -0.47
N ALA A 484 19.45 -3.00 0.40
CA ALA A 484 20.01 -4.34 0.51
C ALA A 484 19.94 -5.13 -0.81
N VAL A 485 18.80 -5.07 -1.52
CA VAL A 485 18.64 -5.69 -2.85
C VAL A 485 19.56 -5.04 -3.88
N LEU A 486 19.69 -3.70 -3.88
CA LEU A 486 20.62 -2.99 -4.77
C LEU A 486 22.09 -3.34 -4.48
N MET A 487 22.48 -3.51 -3.21
CA MET A 487 23.81 -4.00 -2.85
C MET A 487 24.07 -5.42 -3.36
N GLU A 488 23.11 -6.34 -3.23
CA GLU A 488 23.22 -7.69 -3.79
C GLU A 488 23.37 -7.64 -5.32
N GLN A 489 22.51 -6.90 -6.03
CA GLN A 489 22.61 -6.69 -7.48
C GLN A 489 23.97 -6.10 -7.89
N VAL A 490 24.49 -5.12 -7.15
CA VAL A 490 25.83 -4.56 -7.37
C VAL A 490 26.93 -5.59 -7.14
N THR A 491 26.80 -6.52 -6.20
CA THR A 491 27.78 -7.61 -6.02
C THR A 491 27.71 -8.65 -7.15
N LEU A 492 26.51 -8.97 -7.63
CA LEU A 492 26.28 -9.88 -8.78
C LEU A 492 26.79 -9.27 -10.09
N LEU A 493 26.45 -8.01 -10.39
CA LEU A 493 26.97 -7.31 -11.57
C LEU A 493 28.50 -7.16 -11.51
N LYS A 494 29.08 -6.94 -10.33
CA LYS A 494 30.54 -6.94 -10.15
C LYS A 494 31.18 -8.33 -10.24
N SER A 495 30.47 -9.42 -9.97
CA SER A 495 31.01 -10.78 -10.16
C SER A 495 30.89 -11.21 -11.63
N GLU A 496 29.81 -10.82 -12.30
CA GLU A 496 29.56 -11.02 -13.73
C GLU A 496 30.50 -10.20 -14.62
N LEU A 497 30.73 -8.91 -14.34
CA LEU A 497 31.73 -8.12 -15.04
C LEU A 497 33.10 -8.81 -14.96
N ARG A 498 33.53 -9.20 -13.75
CA ARG A 498 34.77 -9.96 -13.52
C ARG A 498 34.72 -11.40 -14.06
N ARG A 499 33.57 -11.93 -14.47
CA ARG A 499 33.46 -13.22 -15.20
C ARG A 499 33.67 -13.00 -16.69
N LEU A 500 33.09 -11.93 -17.25
CA LEU A 500 33.19 -11.53 -18.66
C LEU A 500 34.59 -11.01 -19.01
N GLU A 501 35.20 -10.18 -18.17
CA GLU A 501 36.61 -9.73 -18.31
C GLU A 501 37.56 -10.94 -18.42
N ARG A 502 37.42 -11.91 -17.50
CA ARG A 502 38.19 -13.16 -17.52
C ARG A 502 37.84 -14.08 -18.69
N ASN A 503 36.67 -13.92 -19.31
CA ASN A 503 36.29 -14.67 -20.51
C ASN A 503 36.98 -14.08 -21.75
N LEU A 504 36.87 -12.76 -21.94
CA LEU A 504 37.55 -12.00 -23.00
C LEU A 504 39.09 -12.17 -22.94
N GLU A 505 39.67 -12.23 -21.74
CA GLU A 505 41.11 -12.49 -21.58
C GLU A 505 41.50 -13.95 -21.86
N ARG A 506 40.58 -14.93 -21.74
CA ARG A 506 40.81 -16.30 -22.25
C ARG A 506 40.77 -16.34 -23.77
N ASP A 507 39.85 -15.62 -24.42
CA ASP A 507 39.71 -15.62 -25.88
C ASP A 507 41.01 -15.18 -26.58
N LYS A 508 41.70 -14.18 -26.03
CA LYS A 508 43.06 -13.77 -26.45
C LYS A 508 44.10 -14.90 -26.38
N SER A 509 43.87 -15.89 -25.52
CA SER A 509 44.77 -17.03 -25.28
C SER A 509 44.35 -18.33 -25.97
N VAL A 510 43.21 -18.37 -26.67
CA VAL A 510 42.66 -19.58 -27.33
C VAL A 510 43.63 -20.18 -28.36
N SER A 511 44.45 -19.35 -29.01
CA SER A 511 45.54 -19.81 -29.90
C SER A 511 46.57 -20.70 -29.20
N ASN A 512 46.73 -20.58 -27.87
CA ASN A 512 47.68 -21.33 -27.06
C ASN A 512 47.06 -22.60 -26.43
N MET A 513 45.85 -23.01 -26.82
CA MET A 513 45.11 -24.10 -26.19
C MET A 513 45.83 -25.46 -26.25
N GLU A 514 46.66 -25.72 -27.28
CA GLU A 514 47.51 -26.93 -27.32
C GLU A 514 48.66 -26.89 -26.29
N TYR A 515 49.27 -25.72 -26.09
CA TYR A 515 50.26 -25.54 -25.02
C TYR A 515 49.61 -25.70 -23.64
N LEU A 516 48.42 -25.13 -23.44
CA LEU A 516 47.63 -25.29 -22.21
C LEU A 516 47.28 -26.76 -21.93
N LYS A 517 46.85 -27.52 -22.95
CA LYS A 517 46.62 -28.97 -22.85
C LYS A 517 47.87 -29.69 -22.33
N ASN A 518 49.04 -29.39 -22.87
CA ASN A 518 50.30 -30.03 -22.46
C ASN A 518 50.69 -29.64 -21.02
N VAL A 519 50.53 -28.37 -20.63
CA VAL A 519 50.75 -27.89 -19.25
C VAL A 519 49.76 -28.52 -18.26
N LEU A 520 48.49 -28.69 -18.62
CA LEU A 520 47.49 -29.34 -17.78
C LEU A 520 47.76 -30.84 -17.61
N LEU A 521 48.15 -31.55 -18.67
CA LEU A 521 48.59 -32.94 -18.58
C LEU A 521 49.80 -33.07 -17.64
N GLN A 522 50.80 -32.20 -17.78
CA GLN A 522 51.97 -32.18 -16.89
C GLN A 522 51.57 -31.87 -15.43
N PHE A 523 50.65 -30.92 -15.19
CA PHE A 523 50.13 -30.62 -13.86
C PHE A 523 49.34 -31.78 -13.23
N ILE A 524 48.66 -32.61 -14.03
CA ILE A 524 47.92 -33.78 -13.55
C ILE A 524 48.89 -34.92 -13.17
N PHE A 525 49.91 -35.18 -14.00
CA PHE A 525 50.86 -36.28 -13.79
C PHE A 525 52.03 -35.96 -12.84
N LEU A 526 52.32 -34.68 -12.54
CA LEU A 526 53.28 -34.31 -11.52
C LEU A 526 52.75 -34.59 -10.10
N ASN A 527 53.61 -35.12 -9.24
CA ASN A 527 53.32 -35.24 -7.81
C ASN A 527 53.19 -33.85 -7.16
N SER A 528 52.48 -33.75 -6.03
CA SER A 528 52.38 -32.51 -5.25
C SER A 528 53.78 -32.07 -4.77
N GLY A 529 54.10 -30.79 -4.97
CA GLY A 529 55.45 -30.27 -4.80
C GLY A 529 55.69 -28.94 -5.53
N THR A 530 56.95 -28.49 -5.52
CA THR A 530 57.37 -27.20 -6.10
C THR A 530 57.18 -27.12 -7.62
N GLU A 531 57.45 -28.20 -8.35
CA GLU A 531 57.27 -28.25 -9.81
C GLU A 531 55.79 -28.08 -10.20
N ARG A 532 54.88 -28.74 -9.48
CA ARG A 532 53.44 -28.62 -9.67
C ARG A 532 52.93 -27.21 -9.34
N GLN A 533 53.53 -26.55 -8.35
CA GLN A 533 53.26 -25.13 -8.04
C GLN A 533 53.81 -24.18 -9.12
N ALA A 534 54.95 -24.48 -9.74
CA ALA A 534 55.55 -23.66 -10.79
C ALA A 534 54.69 -23.57 -12.08
N LEU A 535 53.78 -24.53 -12.31
CA LEU A 535 52.81 -24.48 -13.40
C LEU A 535 51.58 -23.60 -13.09
N LEU A 536 51.28 -23.31 -11.81
CA LEU A 536 50.09 -22.55 -11.42
C LEU A 536 50.02 -21.13 -12.02
N PRO A 537 51.10 -20.34 -12.11
CA PRO A 537 51.05 -19.03 -12.78
C PRO A 537 50.63 -19.15 -14.24
N VAL A 538 51.18 -20.13 -14.97
CA VAL A 538 50.90 -20.39 -16.38
C VAL A 538 49.44 -20.79 -16.59
N ILE A 539 48.96 -21.75 -15.79
CA ILE A 539 47.56 -22.20 -15.81
C ILE A 539 46.63 -21.03 -15.46
N HIS A 540 46.97 -20.21 -14.47
CA HIS A 540 46.20 -19.02 -14.10
C HIS A 540 46.14 -17.96 -15.20
N THR A 541 47.23 -17.70 -15.93
CA THR A 541 47.25 -16.75 -17.05
C THR A 541 46.46 -17.24 -18.27
N MET A 542 46.45 -18.56 -18.54
CA MET A 542 45.74 -19.12 -19.70
C MET A 542 44.26 -19.39 -19.41
N LEU A 543 43.91 -19.87 -18.21
CA LEU A 543 42.52 -20.14 -17.81
C LEU A 543 41.85 -18.98 -17.06
N GLN A 544 42.55 -17.89 -16.78
CA GLN A 544 42.02 -16.71 -16.08
C GLN A 544 41.20 -17.12 -14.85
N LEU A 545 41.86 -17.88 -13.98
CA LEU A 545 41.24 -18.50 -12.81
C LEU A 545 40.77 -17.44 -11.81
N SER A 546 39.62 -17.65 -11.19
CA SER A 546 39.19 -16.82 -10.05
C SER A 546 40.17 -16.93 -8.87
N PRO A 547 40.15 -15.98 -7.91
CA PRO A 547 40.96 -16.09 -6.70
C PRO A 547 40.71 -17.41 -5.94
N GLU A 548 39.47 -17.89 -5.93
CA GLU A 548 39.09 -19.17 -5.33
C GLU A 548 39.66 -20.36 -6.10
N GLU A 549 39.46 -20.43 -7.42
CA GLU A 549 39.98 -21.50 -8.29
C GLU A 549 41.51 -21.60 -8.16
N LYS A 550 42.19 -20.44 -8.14
CA LYS A 550 43.64 -20.32 -7.92
C LYS A 550 44.04 -20.83 -6.53
N SER A 551 43.27 -20.51 -5.49
CA SER A 551 43.53 -20.99 -4.11
C SER A 551 43.32 -22.50 -3.97
N ARG A 552 42.25 -23.06 -4.59
CA ARG A 552 41.98 -24.50 -4.60
C ARG A 552 43.10 -25.27 -5.32
N LEU A 553 43.52 -24.79 -6.49
CA LEU A 553 44.64 -25.40 -7.24
C LEU A 553 46.00 -25.24 -6.53
N ALA A 554 46.20 -24.16 -5.77
CA ALA A 554 47.38 -24.00 -4.92
C ALA A 554 47.41 -25.04 -3.77
N ALA A 555 46.30 -25.28 -3.09
CA ALA A 555 46.22 -26.31 -2.04
C ALA A 555 46.50 -27.72 -2.60
N ILE A 556 45.93 -28.06 -3.77
CA ILE A 556 46.19 -29.33 -4.48
C ILE A 556 47.67 -29.47 -4.85
N ALA A 557 48.29 -28.40 -5.38
CA ALA A 557 49.71 -28.41 -5.75
C ALA A 557 50.66 -28.49 -4.53
N GLN A 558 50.24 -27.99 -3.37
CA GLN A 558 50.93 -28.14 -2.09
C GLN A 558 50.72 -29.53 -1.45
N GLY A 559 49.72 -30.29 -1.90
CA GLY A 559 49.41 -31.62 -1.36
C GLY A 559 48.74 -31.59 0.02
N GLN A 560 48.07 -30.48 0.39
CA GLN A 560 47.20 -30.51 1.56
C GLN A 560 46.00 -31.43 1.28
N PRO A 561 45.59 -32.29 2.24
CA PRO A 561 44.36 -33.07 2.11
C PRO A 561 43.15 -32.14 2.22
N ASP A 562 42.07 -32.47 1.50
CA ASP A 562 40.78 -31.79 1.65
C ASP A 562 40.25 -31.97 3.08
N VAL A 563 40.37 -30.91 3.90
CA VAL A 563 39.76 -30.86 5.25
C VAL A 563 38.23 -30.83 5.16
N SER A 564 37.67 -30.46 4.00
CA SER A 564 36.28 -30.75 3.64
C SER A 564 36.16 -32.17 3.09
N GLY A 565 35.90 -33.14 3.96
CA GLY A 565 35.75 -34.57 3.63
C GLY A 565 34.54 -34.90 2.74
N SER A 566 34.56 -34.50 1.47
CA SER A 566 33.49 -34.73 0.49
C SER A 566 34.05 -35.45 -0.76
N ARG A 567 34.23 -36.77 -0.64
CA ARG A 567 34.37 -37.67 -1.81
C ARG A 567 33.03 -37.78 -2.53
N GLY A 568 32.61 -36.69 -3.17
CA GLY A 568 31.28 -36.55 -3.78
C GLY A 568 31.03 -35.23 -4.52
N ALA A 569 31.83 -34.17 -4.30
CA ALA A 569 31.64 -32.85 -4.92
C ALA A 569 31.96 -32.76 -6.44
N GLY A 570 31.93 -33.88 -7.17
CA GLY A 570 32.08 -33.91 -8.62
C GLY A 570 30.75 -33.66 -9.33
N TRP A 571 30.68 -32.59 -10.14
CA TRP A 571 29.54 -32.19 -10.99
C TRP A 571 28.21 -31.84 -10.30
N SER A 572 27.82 -32.51 -9.21
CA SER A 572 26.53 -32.26 -8.52
C SER A 572 26.34 -30.81 -8.06
N SER A 573 27.42 -30.14 -7.63
CA SER A 573 27.36 -28.75 -7.17
C SER A 573 26.90 -27.76 -8.24
N TYR A 574 27.05 -28.07 -9.54
CA TYR A 574 26.55 -27.24 -10.63
C TYR A 574 25.08 -27.55 -10.94
N LEU A 575 24.65 -28.81 -10.81
CA LEU A 575 23.25 -29.21 -11.03
C LEU A 575 22.29 -28.56 -10.03
N HIS A 576 22.72 -28.31 -8.79
CA HIS A 576 21.91 -27.59 -7.80
C HIS A 576 21.58 -26.14 -8.17
N SER A 577 22.31 -25.53 -9.11
CA SER A 577 21.97 -24.21 -9.67
C SER A 577 20.99 -24.27 -10.86
N TRP A 578 20.63 -25.47 -11.32
CA TRP A 578 19.67 -25.71 -12.40
C TRP A 578 18.36 -26.33 -11.87
N SER A 579 18.43 -27.12 -10.80
CA SER A 579 17.25 -27.52 -10.01
C SER A 579 16.82 -26.36 -9.12
N GLY A 580 15.82 -25.58 -9.55
CA GLY A 580 15.20 -24.50 -8.76
C GLY A 580 14.38 -25.01 -7.58
N ILE A 581 15.04 -25.65 -6.61
CA ILE A 581 14.44 -26.26 -5.42
C ILE A 581 14.81 -25.45 -4.18
N ARG A 582 13.88 -24.55 -3.83
CA ARG A 582 13.58 -24.11 -2.46
C ARG A 582 12.07 -24.00 -2.33
#